data_AF-A0A2A4SG92-F1
#
_entry.id   AF-A0A2A4SG92-F1
#
_cell.length_a   1.000
_cell.length_b   1.000
_cell.length_c   1.000
_cell.angle_alpha   90.00
_cell.angle_beta   90.00
_cell.angle_gamma   90.00
#
_symmetry.space_group_name_H-M   'P 1'
#
loop_
_entity.id
_entity.type
_entity.pdbx_description
1 polymer ?
#
loop_
_entity_poly.entity_id
_entity_poly.type
_entity_poly.pdbx_seq_one_letter_code
_entity_poly.pdbx_strand_id
1 'polypeptide(L)' 'MYLCRPPYGKEDFVFVQEDLTETSMILPIDLEPNIVYKWTIRAGNAKGCGKPNQFKEYLT' A
#
# COMPACT_ATOMS: atom_id res chain seq x y z
N MET A 1 1.91 3.94 3.10
CA MET A 1 1.25 2.82 2.40
C MET A 1 1.56 2.90 0.93
N TYR A 2 1.92 1.77 0.34
CA TYR A 2 2.03 1.61 -1.11
C TYR A 2 1.07 0.50 -1.51
N LEU A 3 0.21 0.77 -2.50
CA LEU A 3 -0.73 -0.18 -3.08
C LEU A 3 -0.37 -0.36 -4.55
N CYS A 4 -0.25 -1.61 -4.96
CA CYS A 4 0.24 -1.99 -6.28
C CYS A 4 -0.66 -3.05 -6.88
N ARG A 5 -0.85 -2.99 -8.20
CA ARG A 5 -1.54 -4.02 -8.98
C ARG A 5 -0.52 -4.86 -9.77
N PRO A 6 -0.91 -6.03 -10.32
CA PRO A 6 -0.03 -6.79 -11.21
C PRO A 6 0.43 -5.92 -12.40
N PRO A 7 1.66 -6.09 -12.92
CA PRO A 7 2.66 -7.11 -12.59
C PRO A 7 3.56 -6.81 -11.36
N TYR A 8 3.19 -5.84 -10.52
CA TYR A 8 3.88 -5.49 -9.27
C TYR A 8 5.25 -4.82 -9.43
N GLY A 9 5.43 -4.02 -10.47
CA GLY A 9 6.57 -3.13 -10.66
C GLY A 9 6.40 -1.77 -9.98
N LYS A 10 7.47 -0.97 -9.97
CA LYS A 10 7.47 0.39 -9.43
C LYS A 10 6.46 1.31 -10.17
N GLU A 11 6.24 1.05 -11.44
CA GLU A 11 5.29 1.81 -12.28
C GLU A 11 3.83 1.35 -12.07
N ASP A 12 3.60 0.26 -11.34
CA ASP A 12 2.28 -0.33 -11.11
C ASP A 12 1.67 0.11 -9.76
N PHE A 13 2.26 1.11 -9.11
CA PHE A 13 1.65 1.73 -7.93
C PHE A 13 0.41 2.50 -8.34
N VAL A 14 -0.72 2.11 -7.78
CA VAL A 14 -2.01 2.79 -7.98
C VAL A 14 -2.31 3.77 -6.85
N PHE A 15 -1.66 3.62 -5.70
CA PHE A 15 -1.79 4.53 -4.58
C PHE A 15 -0.53 4.54 -3.71
N VAL A 16 -0.08 5.75 -3.34
CA VAL A 16 1.07 5.99 -2.47
C VAL A 16 0.70 7.08 -1.47
N GLN A 17 0.86 6.79 -0.17
CA GLN A 17 0.68 7.75 0.91
C GLN A 17 1.76 7.53 1.96
N GLU A 18 2.70 8.46 2.13
CA GLU A 18 3.83 8.28 3.04
C GLU A 18 3.55 8.79 4.45
N ASP A 19 2.71 9.82 4.58
CA ASP A 19 2.45 10.54 5.84
C ASP A 19 1.18 10.07 6.55
N LEU A 20 1.04 8.76 6.77
CA LEU A 20 -0.08 8.22 7.54
C LEU A 20 0.15 8.38 9.05
N THR A 21 -0.80 9.03 9.73
CA THR A 21 -0.80 9.17 11.19
C THR A 21 -1.70 8.16 11.90
N GLU A 22 -2.68 7.61 11.20
CA GLU A 22 -3.62 6.61 11.73
C GLU A 22 -3.26 5.18 11.30
N THR A 23 -3.83 4.20 12.00
CA THR A 23 -3.63 2.76 11.73
C THR A 23 -4.72 2.14 10.86
N SER A 24 -5.70 2.94 10.43
CA SER A 24 -6.75 2.58 9.48
C SER A 24 -6.92 3.68 8.44
N MET A 25 -7.31 3.33 7.23
CA MET A 25 -7.59 4.29 6.16
C MET A 25 -8.60 3.68 5.19
N ILE A 26 -9.55 4.49 4.75
CA ILE A 26 -10.41 4.18 3.60
C ILE A 26 -9.65 4.62 2.35
N LEU A 27 -9.48 3.72 1.39
CA LEU A 27 -8.81 4.06 0.13
C LEU A 27 -9.62 5.12 -0.62
N PRO A 28 -9.00 6.23 -1.09
CA PRO A 28 -9.69 7.28 -1.85
C PRO A 28 -9.83 6.95 -3.34
N ILE A 29 -9.69 5.68 -3.70
CA ILE A 29 -9.79 5.16 -5.06
C ILE A 29 -10.66 3.90 -5.06
N ASP A 30 -11.36 3.69 -6.17
CA ASP A 30 -12.05 2.44 -6.43
C ASP A 30 -11.05 1.39 -6.92
N LEU A 31 -11.24 0.14 -6.48
CA LEU A 31 -10.45 -0.99 -6.95
C LEU A 31 -11.19 -1.70 -8.08
N GLU A 32 -10.44 -2.13 -9.09
CA GLU A 32 -10.98 -2.88 -10.22
C GLU A 32 -11.33 -4.30 -9.78
N PRO A 33 -12.51 -4.84 -10.13
CA PRO A 33 -12.90 -6.18 -9.72
C PRO A 33 -12.01 -7.26 -10.35
N ASN A 34 -11.83 -8.37 -9.63
CA ASN A 34 -11.00 -9.52 -10.00
C ASN A 34 -9.50 -9.21 -10.12
N ILE A 35 -9.02 -8.15 -9.49
CA ILE A 35 -7.59 -7.84 -9.40
C ILE A 35 -7.09 -8.15 -8.00
N VAL A 36 -5.95 -8.86 -7.93
CA VAL A 36 -5.22 -9.08 -6.69
C VAL A 36 -4.28 -7.90 -6.49
N TYR A 37 -4.57 -7.08 -5.49
CA TYR A 37 -3.69 -5.98 -5.12
C TYR A 37 -2.72 -6.42 -4.02
N LYS A 38 -1.51 -5.88 -4.06
CA LYS A 38 -0.51 -6.00 -3.00
C LYS A 38 -0.33 -4.67 -2.32
N TRP A 39 -0.36 -4.66 -1.00
CA TRP A 39 -0.06 -3.46 -0.24
C TRP A 39 0.99 -3.66 0.83
N THR A 40 1.74 -2.59 1.08
CA THR A 40 2.71 -2.50 2.18
C THR A 40 2.55 -1.21 2.97
N ILE A 41 2.91 -1.28 4.24
CA ILE A 41 3.00 -0.18 5.18
C ILE A 41 4.27 -0.37 6.01
N ARG A 42 4.89 0.73 6.41
CA ARG A 42 6.04 0.75 7.31
C ARG A 42 5.78 1.78 8.40
N ALA A 43 6.20 1.49 9.62
CA ALA A 43 6.20 2.46 10.69
C ALA A 43 7.39 3.42 10.53
N GLY A 44 7.19 4.69 10.84
CA GLY A 44 8.23 5.71 10.81
C GLY A 44 8.14 6.64 12.01
N ASN A 45 9.27 7.26 12.36
CA ASN A 45 9.38 8.32 13.34
C ASN A 45 10.47 9.31 12.91
N ALA A 46 10.78 10.31 13.74
CA ALA A 46 11.78 11.35 13.45
C ALA A 46 13.21 10.81 13.17
N LYS A 47 13.48 9.53 13.44
CA LYS A 47 14.77 8.87 13.16
C LYS A 47 14.74 8.00 11.90
N GLY A 48 13.62 7.94 11.18
CA GLY A 48 13.47 7.24 9.91
C GLY A 48 12.34 6.22 9.91
N CYS A 49 12.33 5.37 8.89
CA CYS A 49 11.32 4.35 8.68
C CYS A 49 11.89 2.94 8.90
N GLY A 50 11.09 2.08 9.53
CA GLY A 50 11.38 0.65 9.65
C GLY A 50 11.19 -0.10 8.33
N LYS A 51 11.44 -1.41 8.37
CA LYS A 51 11.15 -2.30 7.25
C LYS A 51 9.63 -2.34 7.00
N PRO A 52 9.18 -2.38 5.73
CA PRO A 52 7.79 -2.65 5.42
C PRO A 52 7.34 -4.00 5.97
N ASN A 53 6.03 -4.15 6.21
CA ASN A 53 5.43 -5.46 6.44
C ASN A 53 5.63 -6.40 5.25
N GLN A 54 5.42 -7.70 5.46
CA GLN A 54 5.18 -8.62 4.36
C GLN A 54 3.94 -8.16 3.59
N PHE A 55 4.02 -8.18 2.25
CA PHE A 55 2.90 -7.80 1.38
C PHE A 55 1.64 -8.55 1.81
N LYS A 56 0.54 -7.82 1.95
CA LYS A 56 -0.78 -8.43 2.08
C LYS A 56 -1.48 -8.38 0.73
N GLU A 57 -2.10 -9.51 0.38
CA GLU A 57 -2.88 -9.66 -0.83
C GLU A 57 -4.35 -9.42 -0.54
N TYR A 58 -5.02 -8.71 -1.42
CA TYR A 58 -6.46 -8.47 -1.36
C TYR A 58 -7.07 -8.73 -2.73
N LEU A 59 -7.96 -9.72 -2.81
CA LEU A 59 -8.75 -10.00 -3.99
C LEU A 59 -10.03 -9.16 -3.93
N THR A 60 -10.34 -8.52 -5.04
CA THR A 60 -11.49 -7.63 -5.24
C THR A 60 -12.54 -8.27 -6.13
#